data_AF-A0A327HGY4-F1
#
_entry.id   AF-A0A327HGY4-F1
#
_cell.length_a   1.000
_cell.length_b   1.000
_cell.length_c   1.000
_cell.angle_alpha   90.00
_cell.angle_beta   90.00
_cell.angle_gamma   90.00
#
_symmetry.space_group_name_H-M   'P 1'
#
loop_
_entity.id
_entity.type
_entity.pdbx_description
1 polymer ?
#
loop_
_entity_poly.entity_id
_entity_poly.type
_entity_poly.pdbx_seq_one_letter_code
_entity_poly.pdbx_strand_id
1 'polypeptide(L)'
;MGDITSLISDLKRAGFAISKPLEKAMQKVSISDFSDYDCTEFYHDRPVLFIETNQGGSKTISAPHMIVTLIENLELTSGDKVLIFGGKGGYIAALIAHIIGEKGKVTMIDPNQEIVDYIKIKLAMYPTVDCFTVDDFQDIGDSESATRVLITGQIENIPDWLTARINVGGFVIAPIGNTVKQNLLKIENQGDEFFETDLGSVVFGPLNIEDSIVQIPSPEELASMIENMVETLFDIGIILDKERNQMYDLVAELRQLPDDLTPPNELEDPMESPMVKLLMETSEIYERIWPFIFASLQDEIASYSGDNDYSSSTPHRDFTP
;
A
#
# COMPACT_ATOMS: atom_id res chain seq x y z
N MET A 1 5.46 25.07 3.09
CA MET A 1 6.64 24.19 3.13
C MET A 1 6.58 23.47 4.46
N GLY A 2 6.32 22.16 4.44
CA GLY A 2 6.37 21.36 5.66
C GLY A 2 7.81 21.21 6.16
N ASP A 3 7.96 21.01 7.47
CA ASP A 3 9.24 20.89 8.14
C ASP A 3 9.45 19.45 8.62
N ILE A 4 10.47 18.78 8.06
CA ILE A 4 10.85 17.41 8.43
C ILE A 4 11.18 17.30 9.93
N THR A 5 11.69 18.37 10.54
CA THR A 5 12.02 18.41 11.97
C THR A 5 10.76 18.35 12.82
N SER A 6 9.72 19.10 12.45
CA SER A 6 8.41 19.04 13.10
C SER A 6 7.81 17.66 12.96
N LEU A 7 7.79 17.09 11.75
CA LEU A 7 7.28 15.74 11.50
C LEU A 7 7.96 14.69 12.38
N ILE A 8 9.30 14.68 12.45
CA ILE A 8 10.05 13.75 13.31
C ILE A 8 9.70 13.94 14.79
N SER A 9 9.54 15.19 15.24
CA SER A 9 9.13 15.49 16.62
C SER A 9 7.71 14.97 16.92
N ASP A 10 6.79 15.12 15.97
CA ASP A 10 5.41 14.69 16.11
C ASP A 10 5.32 13.16 16.16
N LEU A 11 6.06 12.44 15.31
CA LEU A 11 6.16 10.98 15.35
C LEU A 11 6.74 10.47 16.67
N LYS A 12 7.83 11.09 17.17
CA LYS A 12 8.40 10.74 18.49
C LYS A 12 7.38 10.94 19.61
N ARG A 13 6.59 12.02 19.57
CA ARG A 13 5.54 12.28 20.56
C ARG A 13 4.38 11.27 20.45
N ALA A 14 4.11 10.76 19.26
CA ALA A 14 3.13 9.69 19.02
C ALA A 14 3.62 8.29 19.46
N GLY A 15 4.89 8.16 19.87
CA GLY A 15 5.45 6.92 20.43
C GLY A 15 6.34 6.13 19.47
N PHE A 16 6.59 6.63 18.26
CA PHE A 16 7.51 5.98 17.33
C PHE A 16 8.96 6.13 17.81
N ALA A 17 9.66 5.01 17.97
CA ALA A 17 11.08 5.01 18.26
C ALA A 17 11.85 5.35 16.97
N ILE A 18 12.49 6.51 16.93
CA ILE A 18 13.31 6.94 15.78
C ILE A 18 14.76 6.98 16.23
N SER A 19 15.58 6.10 15.66
CA SER A 19 17.01 6.01 15.89
C SER A 19 17.74 7.24 15.33
N LYS A 20 18.90 7.56 15.92
CA LYS A 20 19.73 8.69 15.44
C LYS A 20 20.18 8.53 13.98
N PRO A 21 20.54 7.34 13.47
CA PRO A 21 20.85 7.15 12.06
C PRO A 21 19.66 7.49 11.15
N LEU A 22 18.46 7.00 11.47
CA LEU A 22 17.25 7.27 10.68
C LEU A 22 16.87 8.76 10.71
N GLU A 23 16.88 9.39 11.88
CA GLU A 23 16.60 10.83 12.01
C GLU A 23 17.54 11.68 11.13
N LYS A 24 18.84 11.36 11.12
CA LYS A 24 19.81 12.04 10.25
C LYS A 24 19.56 11.77 8.76
N ALA A 25 19.16 10.56 8.41
CA ALA A 25 18.82 10.22 7.03
C ALA A 25 17.58 11.01 6.56
N MET A 26 16.51 11.05 7.37
CA MET A 26 15.30 11.81 7.06
C MET A 26 15.58 13.32 6.93
N GLN A 27 16.47 13.88 7.74
CA GLN A 27 16.88 15.29 7.62
C GLN A 27 17.69 15.58 6.35
N LYS A 28 18.34 14.56 5.76
CA LYS A 28 19.22 14.73 4.60
C LYS A 28 18.55 14.40 3.27
N VAL A 29 17.60 13.46 3.26
CA VAL A 29 16.90 12.99 2.06
C VAL A 29 15.58 13.73 1.92
N SER A 30 15.45 14.54 0.87
CA SER A 30 14.23 15.27 0.56
C SER A 30 13.23 14.36 -0.15
N ILE A 31 11.99 14.28 0.35
CA ILE A 31 10.92 13.49 -0.29
C ILE A 31 10.60 13.99 -1.72
N SER A 32 10.74 15.29 -1.96
CA SER A 32 10.48 15.91 -3.27
C SER A 32 11.47 15.50 -4.35
N ASP A 33 12.57 14.83 -3.99
CA ASP A 33 13.49 14.26 -4.97
C ASP A 33 12.95 12.94 -5.56
N PHE A 34 11.92 12.34 -4.95
CA PHE A 34 11.39 11.01 -5.26
C PHE A 34 9.94 10.99 -5.74
N SER A 35 9.29 12.16 -5.82
CA SER A 35 7.97 12.33 -6.40
C SER A 35 7.89 13.66 -7.16
N ASP A 36 7.25 13.63 -8.32
CA ASP A 36 6.97 14.83 -9.12
C ASP A 36 5.60 15.45 -8.77
N TYR A 37 4.89 14.89 -7.78
CA TYR A 37 3.61 15.36 -7.26
C TYR A 37 3.78 16.23 -6.00
N ASP A 38 2.67 16.85 -5.54
CA ASP A 38 2.69 17.61 -4.29
C ASP A 38 3.01 16.71 -3.09
N CYS A 39 4.10 17.05 -2.40
CA CYS A 39 4.57 16.33 -1.23
C CYS A 39 4.13 16.99 0.09
N THR A 40 3.29 18.02 0.06
CA THR A 40 2.86 18.75 1.27
C THR A 40 2.24 17.81 2.30
N GLU A 41 1.42 16.87 1.83
CA GLU A 41 0.77 15.86 2.67
C GLU A 41 1.76 14.95 3.40
N PHE A 42 2.97 14.72 2.87
CA PHE A 42 3.99 13.90 3.55
C PHE A 42 4.28 14.42 4.95
N TYR A 43 4.33 15.74 5.12
CA TYR A 43 4.62 16.38 6.40
C TYR A 43 3.47 16.29 7.41
N HIS A 44 2.31 15.79 6.98
CA HIS A 44 1.14 15.45 7.80
C HIS A 44 1.01 13.94 8.04
N ASP A 45 2.12 13.21 7.93
CA ASP A 45 2.23 11.77 8.16
C ASP A 45 1.33 10.90 7.26
N ARG A 46 1.52 11.08 5.95
CA ARG A 46 0.50 10.77 4.96
C ARG A 46 1.22 10.31 3.66
N PRO A 47 0.81 9.22 2.98
CA PRO A 47 1.43 8.76 1.73
C PRO A 47 1.55 9.83 0.61
N VAL A 48 2.45 9.61 -0.34
CA VAL A 48 2.61 10.53 -1.49
C VAL A 48 2.59 9.75 -2.78
N LEU A 49 1.75 10.15 -3.74
CA LEU A 49 1.76 9.60 -5.09
C LEU A 49 3.11 9.86 -5.75
N PHE A 50 3.72 8.86 -6.39
CA PHE A 50 4.94 9.07 -7.18
C PHE A 50 4.80 8.67 -8.64
N ILE A 51 3.84 7.80 -8.96
CA ILE A 51 3.53 7.40 -10.32
C ILE A 51 2.05 7.04 -10.45
N GLU A 52 1.49 7.41 -11.59
CA GLU A 52 0.16 7.04 -12.05
C GLU A 52 0.28 6.66 -13.53
N THR A 53 -0.18 5.46 -13.87
CA THR A 53 -0.16 4.95 -15.24
C THR A 53 -1.39 5.45 -15.99
N ASN A 54 -1.31 5.47 -17.32
CA ASN A 54 -2.45 5.86 -18.16
C ASN A 54 -3.68 4.94 -18.00
N GLN A 55 -3.49 3.73 -17.46
CA GLN A 55 -4.56 2.77 -17.19
C GLN A 55 -5.20 2.94 -15.81
N GLY A 56 -4.80 3.97 -15.05
CA GLY A 56 -5.33 4.28 -13.72
C GLY A 56 -4.64 3.54 -12.57
N GLY A 57 -3.56 2.79 -12.84
CA GLY A 57 -2.75 2.17 -11.80
C GLY A 57 -1.91 3.23 -11.10
N SER A 58 -1.92 3.26 -9.77
CA SER A 58 -1.16 4.25 -9.00
C SER A 58 -0.29 3.59 -7.94
N LYS A 59 0.83 4.24 -7.60
CA LYS A 59 1.69 3.84 -6.47
C LYS A 59 2.12 5.02 -5.64
N THR A 60 2.22 4.77 -4.34
CA THR A 60 2.58 5.77 -3.35
C THR A 60 3.87 5.43 -2.62
N ILE A 61 4.60 6.47 -2.23
CA ILE A 61 5.57 6.43 -1.14
C ILE A 61 4.76 6.39 0.16
N SER A 62 5.13 5.50 1.08
CA SER A 62 4.37 5.32 2.32
C SER A 62 4.40 6.54 3.24
N ALA A 63 3.44 6.59 4.17
CA ALA A 63 3.45 7.56 5.25
C ALA A 63 4.74 7.49 6.08
N PRO A 64 5.26 8.62 6.58
CA PRO A 64 6.41 8.68 7.47
C PRO A 64 6.41 7.70 8.64
N HIS A 65 5.30 7.53 9.37
CA HIS A 65 5.23 6.58 10.48
C HIS A 65 5.49 5.14 10.02
N MET A 66 4.99 4.80 8.83
CA MET A 66 5.19 3.48 8.25
C MET A 66 6.63 3.31 7.80
N ILE A 67 7.22 4.33 7.17
CA ILE A 67 8.65 4.33 6.80
C ILE A 67 9.54 4.11 8.03
N VAL A 68 9.25 4.83 9.13
CA VAL A 68 9.94 4.65 10.41
C VAL A 68 9.76 3.22 10.92
N THR A 69 8.53 2.71 10.92
CA THR A 69 8.22 1.35 11.38
C THR A 69 9.01 0.30 10.59
N LEU A 70 9.04 0.41 9.26
CA LEU A 70 9.76 -0.53 8.40
C LEU A 70 11.27 -0.45 8.64
N ILE A 71 11.87 0.76 8.65
CA ILE A 71 13.32 0.91 8.76
C ILE A 71 13.84 0.51 10.15
N GLU A 72 13.11 0.83 11.22
CA GLU A 72 13.56 0.48 12.57
C GLU A 72 13.48 -1.02 12.81
N ASN A 73 12.46 -1.71 12.28
CA ASN A 73 12.37 -3.17 12.37
C ASN A 73 13.39 -3.89 11.45
N LEU A 74 13.98 -3.21 10.46
CA LEU A 74 15.10 -3.77 9.69
C LEU A 74 16.40 -3.88 10.50
N GLU A 75 16.48 -3.28 11.69
CA GLU A 75 17.63 -3.42 12.60
C GLU A 75 18.97 -3.12 11.91
N LEU A 76 18.98 -2.03 11.12
CA LEU A 76 20.07 -1.73 10.20
C LEU A 76 21.34 -1.29 10.92
N THR A 77 22.46 -1.75 10.40
CA THR A 77 23.82 -1.38 10.80
C THR A 77 24.68 -1.02 9.60
N SER A 78 25.82 -0.36 9.85
CA SER A 78 26.71 0.05 8.76
C SER A 78 27.32 -1.17 8.06
N GLY A 79 27.26 -1.19 6.72
CA GLY A 79 27.77 -2.28 5.89
C GLY A 79 26.74 -3.36 5.57
N ASP A 80 25.50 -3.25 6.05
CA ASP A 80 24.46 -4.23 5.74
C ASP A 80 24.14 -4.28 4.25
N LYS A 81 23.67 -5.46 3.81
CA LYS A 81 23.10 -5.69 2.49
C LYS A 81 21.60 -5.86 2.62
N VAL A 82 20.85 -4.98 1.97
CA VAL A 82 19.39 -4.91 2.06
C VAL A 82 18.79 -5.15 0.68
N LEU A 83 17.85 -6.08 0.58
CA LEU A 83 17.05 -6.28 -0.62
C LEU A 83 15.66 -5.69 -0.38
N ILE A 84 15.18 -4.86 -1.30
CA ILE A 84 13.85 -4.26 -1.23
C ILE A 84 13.05 -4.71 -2.46
N PHE A 85 11.89 -5.30 -2.24
CA PHE A 85 10.94 -5.67 -3.28
C PHE A 85 9.74 -4.71 -3.25
N GLY A 86 9.56 -3.96 -4.33
CA GLY A 86 8.62 -2.83 -4.45
C GLY A 86 9.35 -1.49 -4.38
N GLY A 87 9.26 -0.71 -5.46
CA GLY A 87 10.07 0.48 -5.71
C GLY A 87 9.76 1.66 -4.81
N LYS A 88 8.48 1.91 -4.51
CA LYS A 88 7.97 3.05 -3.71
C LYS A 88 8.72 4.37 -3.92
N GLY A 89 8.92 4.74 -5.17
CA GLY A 89 9.63 5.96 -5.59
C GLY A 89 11.13 5.99 -5.27
N GLY A 90 11.69 4.98 -4.59
CA GLY A 90 13.10 4.91 -4.19
C GLY A 90 13.43 5.61 -2.87
N TYR A 91 12.46 6.25 -2.21
CA TYR A 91 12.72 7.05 -1.00
C TYR A 91 13.26 6.22 0.17
N ILE A 92 12.65 5.06 0.45
CA ILE A 92 13.13 4.14 1.51
C ILE A 92 14.56 3.67 1.20
N ALA A 93 14.86 3.36 -0.06
CA ALA A 93 16.19 2.92 -0.49
C ALA A 93 17.26 3.98 -0.20
N ALA A 94 16.95 5.25 -0.49
CA ALA A 94 17.83 6.38 -0.20
C ALA A 94 18.08 6.55 1.31
N LEU A 95 17.04 6.43 2.14
CA LEU A 95 17.19 6.46 3.60
C LEU A 95 18.09 5.33 4.09
N ILE A 96 17.86 4.10 3.62
CA ILE A 96 18.65 2.92 3.99
C ILE A 96 20.10 3.09 3.53
N ALA A 97 20.34 3.56 2.32
CA ALA A 97 21.68 3.83 1.80
C ALA A 97 22.46 4.81 2.68
N HIS A 98 21.79 5.83 3.23
CA HIS A 98 22.38 6.75 4.21
C HIS A 98 22.74 6.09 5.54
N ILE A 99 21.93 5.13 6.01
CA ILE A 99 22.12 4.44 7.30
C ILE A 99 23.27 3.42 7.19
N ILE A 100 23.28 2.60 6.14
CA ILE A 100 24.27 1.53 5.97
C ILE A 100 25.63 2.07 5.50
N GLY A 101 25.65 3.20 4.80
CA GLY A 101 26.84 3.88 4.31
C GLY A 101 27.52 3.20 3.12
N GLU A 102 28.69 3.71 2.72
CA GLU A 102 29.41 3.33 1.49
C GLU A 102 29.84 1.86 1.40
N LYS A 103 29.91 1.16 2.55
CA LYS A 103 30.26 -0.26 2.62
C LYS A 103 29.05 -1.19 2.47
N GLY A 104 27.85 -0.65 2.60
CA GLY A 104 26.62 -1.39 2.46
C GLY A 104 26.13 -1.41 1.01
N LYS A 105 25.07 -2.16 0.77
CA LYS A 105 24.42 -2.25 -0.53
C LYS A 105 22.91 -2.32 -0.35
N VAL A 106 22.17 -1.60 -1.19
CA VAL A 106 20.72 -1.77 -1.35
C VAL A 106 20.47 -2.30 -2.75
N THR A 107 19.73 -3.40 -2.83
CA THR A 107 19.26 -3.96 -4.10
C THR A 107 17.75 -3.76 -4.18
N MET A 108 17.31 -2.89 -5.08
CA MET A 108 15.90 -2.61 -5.36
C MET A 108 15.41 -3.51 -6.49
N ILE A 109 14.25 -4.12 -6.28
CA ILE A 109 13.58 -4.96 -7.27
C ILE A 109 12.12 -4.50 -7.37
N ASP A 110 11.60 -4.39 -8.58
CA ASP A 110 10.18 -4.14 -8.82
C ASP A 110 9.70 -4.99 -10.00
N PRO A 111 8.47 -5.54 -9.97
CA PRO A 111 7.95 -6.29 -11.12
C PRO A 111 7.72 -5.41 -12.36
N ASN A 112 7.52 -4.09 -12.19
CA ASN A 112 7.16 -3.21 -13.28
C ASN A 112 8.38 -2.41 -13.79
N GLN A 113 8.66 -2.51 -15.09
CA GLN A 113 9.80 -1.83 -15.74
C GLN A 113 9.73 -0.30 -15.63
N GLU A 114 8.55 0.29 -15.76
CA GLU A 114 8.37 1.75 -15.68
C GLU A 114 8.74 2.27 -14.28
N ILE A 115 8.37 1.54 -13.22
CA ILE A 115 8.79 1.85 -11.85
C ILE A 115 10.31 1.69 -11.71
N VAL A 116 10.91 0.63 -12.25
CA VAL A 116 12.37 0.43 -12.21
C VAL A 116 13.11 1.59 -12.89
N ASP A 117 12.64 2.05 -14.04
CA ASP A 117 13.24 3.16 -14.77
C ASP A 117 13.07 4.48 -14.00
N TYR A 118 11.91 4.70 -13.40
CA TYR A 118 11.65 5.85 -12.53
C TYR A 118 12.64 5.90 -11.35
N ILE A 119 12.76 4.81 -10.59
CA ILE A 119 13.63 4.77 -9.41
C ILE A 119 15.12 4.85 -9.78
N LYS A 120 15.54 4.30 -10.93
CA LYS A 120 16.92 4.44 -11.43
C LYS A 120 17.30 5.90 -11.62
N ILE A 121 16.36 6.72 -12.14
CA ILE A 121 16.58 8.15 -12.31
C ILE A 121 16.68 8.84 -10.94
N LYS A 122 15.72 8.59 -10.04
CA LYS A 122 15.70 9.25 -8.72
C LYS A 122 16.89 8.83 -7.83
N LEU A 123 17.40 7.61 -7.99
CA LEU A 123 18.50 7.05 -7.21
C LEU A 123 19.88 7.20 -7.89
N ALA A 124 20.01 7.92 -9.00
CA ALA A 124 21.26 8.04 -9.75
C ALA A 124 22.45 8.58 -8.92
N MET A 125 22.18 9.33 -7.84
CA MET A 125 23.19 9.89 -6.93
C MET A 125 23.51 8.99 -5.73
N TYR A 126 22.96 7.77 -5.68
CA TYR A 126 23.15 6.80 -4.60
C TYR A 126 23.94 5.58 -5.11
N PRO A 127 25.29 5.63 -5.12
CA PRO A 127 26.13 4.60 -5.74
C PRO A 127 26.05 3.22 -5.07
N THR A 128 25.50 3.15 -3.86
CA THR A 128 25.28 1.90 -3.12
C THR A 128 23.92 1.27 -3.42
N VAL A 129 23.13 1.81 -4.36
CA VAL A 129 21.81 1.30 -4.70
C VAL A 129 21.79 0.81 -6.14
N ASP A 130 21.46 -0.46 -6.34
CA ASP A 130 21.18 -1.01 -7.67
C ASP A 130 19.67 -1.27 -7.81
N CYS A 131 19.15 -1.17 -9.03
CA CYS A 131 17.73 -1.32 -9.33
C CYS A 131 17.53 -2.28 -10.49
N PHE A 132 16.66 -3.27 -10.31
CA PHE A 132 16.42 -4.36 -11.26
C PHE A 132 14.93 -4.62 -11.43
N THR A 133 14.54 -5.16 -12.58
CA THR A 133 13.29 -5.93 -12.66
C THR A 133 13.48 -7.29 -11.99
N VAL A 134 12.39 -8.00 -11.75
CA VAL A 134 12.44 -9.37 -11.21
C VAL A 134 13.25 -10.30 -12.14
N ASP A 135 13.04 -10.21 -13.45
CA ASP A 135 13.74 -11.04 -14.44
C ASP A 135 15.24 -10.71 -14.48
N ASP A 136 15.59 -9.42 -14.57
CA ASP A 136 17.00 -8.97 -14.57
C ASP A 136 17.74 -9.43 -13.30
N PHE A 137 17.05 -9.43 -12.16
CA PHE A 137 17.65 -9.83 -10.89
C PHE A 137 17.89 -11.34 -10.81
N GLN A 138 16.98 -12.16 -11.31
CA GLN A 138 17.15 -13.61 -11.32
C GLN A 138 18.34 -14.04 -12.19
N ASP A 139 18.59 -13.33 -13.28
CA ASP A 139 19.72 -13.59 -14.19
C ASP A 139 21.10 -13.32 -13.56
N ILE A 140 21.17 -12.54 -12.47
CA ILE A 140 22.42 -12.23 -11.73
C ILE A 140 22.86 -13.43 -10.85
N GLY A 141 22.02 -14.45 -10.70
CA GLY A 141 22.31 -15.69 -9.98
C GLY A 141 22.28 -15.57 -8.44
N ASP A 142 22.56 -16.68 -7.74
CA ASP A 142 22.38 -16.83 -6.29
C ASP A 142 23.45 -16.14 -5.41
N SER A 143 24.30 -15.29 -5.98
CA SER A 143 25.45 -14.71 -5.24
C SER A 143 25.06 -13.58 -4.29
N GLU A 144 23.88 -12.99 -4.46
CA GLU A 144 23.32 -12.00 -3.53
C GLU A 144 22.36 -12.69 -2.57
N SER A 145 22.92 -13.26 -1.51
CA SER A 145 22.13 -13.65 -0.35
C SER A 145 21.89 -12.42 0.56
N ALA A 146 20.64 -12.21 0.94
CA ALA A 146 20.22 -11.05 1.73
C ALA A 146 20.04 -11.45 3.19
N THR A 147 20.51 -10.58 4.09
CA THR A 147 20.30 -10.75 5.54
C THR A 147 19.11 -9.89 6.02
N ARG A 148 18.73 -8.90 5.22
CA ARG A 148 17.62 -7.97 5.47
C ARG A 148 16.82 -7.84 4.18
N VAL A 149 15.57 -8.26 4.22
CA VAL A 149 14.65 -8.17 3.08
C VAL A 149 13.45 -7.32 3.48
N LEU A 150 13.05 -6.40 2.62
CA LEU A 150 11.88 -5.57 2.83
C LEU A 150 10.95 -5.68 1.62
N ILE A 151 9.72 -6.13 1.82
CA ILE A 151 8.68 -6.10 0.79
C ILE A 151 7.76 -4.92 1.10
N THR A 152 7.59 -4.03 0.13
CA THR A 152 6.90 -2.76 0.34
C THR A 152 5.56 -2.67 -0.37
N GLY A 153 4.97 -3.79 -0.78
CA GLY A 153 3.59 -3.87 -1.27
C GLY A 153 2.91 -5.12 -0.71
N GLN A 154 1.58 -5.09 -0.61
CA GLN A 154 0.80 -6.23 -0.14
C GLN A 154 1.07 -7.45 -1.02
N ILE A 155 1.26 -8.59 -0.34
CA ILE A 155 1.42 -9.91 -0.95
C ILE A 155 0.62 -10.95 -0.16
N GLU A 156 0.19 -12.02 -0.82
CA GLU A 156 -0.44 -13.15 -0.12
C GLU A 156 0.59 -14.07 0.54
N ASN A 157 1.71 -14.30 -0.14
CA ASN A 157 2.81 -15.16 0.30
C ASN A 157 4.14 -14.61 -0.23
N ILE A 158 5.23 -14.86 0.49
CA ILE A 158 6.57 -14.48 0.02
C ILE A 158 6.93 -15.32 -1.21
N PRO A 159 7.39 -14.71 -2.32
CA PRO A 159 7.78 -15.47 -3.50
C PRO A 159 8.93 -16.46 -3.22
N ASP A 160 8.83 -17.68 -3.76
CA ASP A 160 9.82 -18.75 -3.55
C ASP A 160 11.26 -18.32 -3.91
N TRP A 161 11.41 -17.56 -4.99
CA TRP A 161 12.72 -17.06 -5.44
C TRP A 161 13.38 -16.12 -4.41
N LEU A 162 12.57 -15.43 -3.60
CA LEU A 162 13.05 -14.54 -2.55
C LEU A 162 13.32 -15.31 -1.27
N THR A 163 12.43 -16.23 -0.88
CA THR A 163 12.60 -17.11 0.28
C THR A 163 13.91 -17.90 0.20
N ALA A 164 14.27 -18.42 -0.98
CA ALA A 164 15.52 -19.16 -1.20
C ALA A 164 16.80 -18.32 -1.00
N ARG A 165 16.69 -16.98 -0.99
CA ARG A 165 17.82 -16.05 -0.88
C ARG A 165 18.00 -15.45 0.53
N ILE A 166 17.11 -15.77 1.46
CA ILE A 166 17.21 -15.32 2.86
C ILE A 166 18.22 -16.21 3.57
N ASN A 167 19.35 -15.64 3.99
CA ASN A 167 20.36 -16.36 4.76
C ASN A 167 19.82 -16.84 6.11
N VAL A 168 20.41 -17.88 6.67
CA VAL A 168 20.23 -18.23 8.09
C VAL A 168 20.64 -17.04 8.96
N GLY A 169 19.76 -16.63 9.88
CA GLY A 169 19.89 -15.41 10.69
C GLY A 169 19.47 -14.13 9.97
N GLY A 170 19.04 -14.23 8.71
CA GLY A 170 18.38 -13.16 7.97
C GLY A 170 16.87 -13.21 8.15
N PHE A 171 16.20 -12.14 7.71
CA PHE A 171 14.75 -12.06 7.78
C PHE A 171 14.15 -11.20 6.67
N VAL A 172 12.85 -11.37 6.47
CA VAL A 172 12.02 -10.52 5.63
C VAL A 172 10.96 -9.80 6.45
N ILE A 173 10.73 -8.52 6.15
CA ILE A 173 9.58 -7.76 6.63
C ILE A 173 8.65 -7.55 5.45
N ALA A 174 7.39 -7.99 5.58
CA ALA A 174 6.42 -7.89 4.51
C ALA A 174 4.99 -7.68 5.04
N PRO A 175 4.17 -6.85 4.37
CA PRO A 175 2.73 -6.82 4.60
C PRO A 175 2.10 -8.06 3.93
N ILE A 176 1.60 -8.99 4.74
CA ILE A 176 1.03 -10.27 4.30
C ILE A 176 -0.46 -10.33 4.62
N GLY A 177 -1.26 -10.68 3.63
CA GLY A 177 -2.72 -10.80 3.74
C GLY A 177 -3.40 -10.53 2.41
N ASN A 178 -4.66 -10.16 2.46
CA ASN A 178 -5.40 -9.70 1.28
C ASN A 178 -5.54 -8.17 1.28
N THR A 179 -6.24 -7.62 0.29
CA THR A 179 -6.43 -6.17 0.12
C THR A 179 -7.11 -5.51 1.33
N VAL A 180 -8.02 -6.23 2.01
CA VAL A 180 -8.83 -5.72 3.13
C VAL A 180 -8.12 -5.89 4.48
N LYS A 181 -7.44 -7.02 4.68
CA LYS A 181 -6.83 -7.39 5.95
C LYS A 181 -5.44 -7.96 5.72
N GLN A 182 -4.46 -7.23 6.23
CA GLN A 182 -3.05 -7.57 6.16
C GLN A 182 -2.34 -7.18 7.46
N ASN A 183 -1.36 -7.99 7.85
CA ASN A 183 -0.47 -7.72 8.96
C ASN A 183 0.96 -7.55 8.45
N LEU A 184 1.71 -6.67 9.10
CA LEU A 184 3.13 -6.55 8.85
C LEU A 184 3.85 -7.66 9.60
N LEU A 185 4.44 -8.62 8.89
CA LEU A 185 5.14 -9.75 9.50
C LEU A 185 6.65 -9.58 9.35
N LYS A 186 7.40 -9.93 10.39
CA LYS A 186 8.84 -10.19 10.34
C LYS A 186 9.04 -11.71 10.36
N ILE A 187 9.64 -12.25 9.31
CA ILE A 187 9.81 -13.69 9.12
C ILE A 187 11.30 -13.99 9.07
N GLU A 188 11.82 -14.62 10.13
CA GLU A 188 13.24 -14.88 10.35
C GLU A 188 13.61 -16.31 9.94
N ASN A 189 14.69 -16.47 9.17
CA ASN A 189 15.21 -17.79 8.81
C ASN A 189 16.14 -18.32 9.92
N GLN A 190 15.72 -19.35 10.65
CA GLN A 190 16.53 -19.99 11.71
C GLN A 190 17.27 -21.25 11.23
N GLY A 191 17.32 -21.49 9.92
CA GLY A 191 18.03 -22.61 9.30
C GLY A 191 17.12 -23.79 9.00
N ASP A 192 16.50 -24.35 10.04
CA ASP A 192 15.59 -25.50 9.90
C ASP A 192 14.14 -25.05 9.60
N GLU A 193 13.77 -23.86 10.06
CA GLU A 193 12.43 -23.30 9.95
C GLU A 193 12.46 -21.76 9.84
N PHE A 194 11.33 -21.20 9.41
CA PHE A 194 11.08 -19.77 9.45
C PHE A 194 10.20 -19.45 10.66
N PHE A 195 10.55 -18.39 11.38
CA PHE A 195 9.82 -17.94 12.55
C PHE A 195 9.16 -16.59 12.29
N GLU A 196 7.85 -16.51 12.52
CA GLU A 196 7.07 -15.30 12.25
C GLU A 196 6.84 -14.49 13.53
N THR A 197 7.01 -13.18 13.41
CA THR A 197 6.63 -12.19 14.42
C THR A 197 5.65 -11.20 13.80
N ASP A 198 4.45 -11.11 14.37
CA ASP A 198 3.44 -10.14 13.95
C ASP A 198 3.76 -8.75 14.53
N LEU A 199 3.96 -7.77 13.65
CA LEU A 199 4.25 -6.38 13.98
C LEU A 199 3.00 -5.48 13.97
N GLY A 200 1.82 -6.05 13.70
CA GLY A 200 0.53 -5.38 13.75
C GLY A 200 -0.14 -5.21 12.38
N SER A 201 -1.40 -4.79 12.41
CA SER A 201 -2.21 -4.57 11.20
C SER A 201 -1.78 -3.32 10.45
N VAL A 202 -1.76 -3.42 9.12
CA VAL A 202 -1.36 -2.35 8.21
C VAL A 202 -2.27 -2.33 6.99
N VAL A 203 -2.15 -1.30 6.15
CA VAL A 203 -2.77 -1.26 4.82
C VAL A 203 -1.74 -0.79 3.81
N PHE A 204 -1.39 -1.66 2.88
CA PHE A 204 -0.55 -1.40 1.73
C PHE A 204 -1.35 -1.70 0.47
N GLY A 205 -1.18 -0.89 -0.57
CA GLY A 205 -1.58 -1.28 -1.92
C GLY A 205 -0.81 -2.53 -2.38
N PRO A 206 -1.32 -3.24 -3.39
CA PRO A 206 -0.71 -4.47 -3.88
C PRO A 206 0.71 -4.22 -4.36
N LEU A 207 1.53 -5.27 -4.44
CA LEU A 207 2.91 -5.13 -4.91
C LEU A 207 2.99 -4.85 -6.41
N ASN A 208 2.24 -5.56 -7.25
CA ASN A 208 2.14 -5.25 -8.68
C ASN A 208 1.26 -3.99 -8.87
N ILE A 209 1.64 -3.12 -9.81
CA ILE A 209 0.85 -1.92 -10.14
C ILE A 209 -0.39 -2.24 -10.94
N GLU A 210 -0.39 -3.34 -11.68
CA GLU A 210 -1.55 -3.79 -12.44
C GLU A 210 -2.71 -4.16 -11.50
N ASP A 211 -2.39 -4.71 -10.33
CA ASP A 211 -3.36 -5.06 -9.29
C ASP A 211 -3.92 -3.81 -8.57
N SER A 212 -3.30 -2.63 -8.73
CA SER A 212 -3.83 -1.37 -8.18
C SER A 212 -4.75 -0.63 -9.14
N ILE A 213 -4.95 -1.17 -10.35
CA ILE A 213 -5.95 -0.64 -11.28
C ILE A 213 -7.31 -1.00 -10.72
N VAL A 214 -8.13 0.01 -10.42
CA VAL A 214 -9.53 -0.19 -10.05
C VAL A 214 -10.26 -0.80 -11.24
N GLN A 215 -10.44 -2.11 -11.22
CA GLN A 215 -11.26 -2.79 -12.22
C GLN A 215 -12.72 -2.51 -11.89
N ILE A 216 -13.47 -2.05 -12.88
CA ILE A 216 -14.92 -1.94 -12.75
C ILE A 216 -15.44 -3.39 -12.74
N PRO A 217 -16.10 -3.86 -11.66
CA PRO A 217 -16.54 -5.24 -11.56
C PRO A 217 -17.48 -5.60 -12.71
N SER A 218 -17.47 -6.86 -13.13
CA SER A 218 -18.48 -7.35 -14.07
C SER A 218 -19.88 -7.25 -13.46
N PRO A 219 -20.96 -7.26 -14.28
CA PRO A 219 -22.31 -7.27 -13.75
C PRO A 219 -22.57 -8.40 -12.73
N GLU A 220 -22.06 -9.62 -12.95
CA GLU A 220 -22.19 -10.73 -11.99
C GLU A 220 -21.39 -10.50 -10.69
N GLU A 221 -20.17 -9.96 -10.78
CA GLU A 221 -19.35 -9.63 -9.62
C GLU A 221 -20.01 -8.55 -8.77
N LEU A 222 -20.52 -7.50 -9.42
CA LEU A 222 -21.23 -6.41 -8.75
C LEU A 222 -22.53 -6.92 -8.11
N ALA A 223 -23.28 -7.79 -8.79
CA ALA A 223 -24.48 -8.42 -8.25
C ALA A 223 -24.16 -9.23 -6.98
N SER A 224 -23.09 -10.02 -7.00
CA SER A 224 -22.63 -10.81 -5.86
C SER A 224 -22.19 -9.93 -4.69
N MET A 225 -21.49 -8.82 -4.96
CA MET A 225 -21.06 -7.86 -3.95
C MET A 225 -22.26 -7.18 -3.28
N ILE A 226 -23.24 -6.72 -4.06
CA ILE A 226 -24.47 -6.11 -3.55
C ILE A 226 -25.26 -7.12 -2.72
N GLU A 227 -25.41 -8.37 -3.18
CA GLU A 227 -26.12 -9.43 -2.44
C GLU A 227 -25.51 -9.68 -1.05
N ASN A 228 -24.18 -9.77 -0.96
CA ASN A 228 -23.47 -9.93 0.32
C ASN A 228 -23.64 -8.69 1.23
N MET A 229 -23.61 -7.50 0.65
CA MET A 229 -23.81 -6.25 1.39
C MET A 229 -25.24 -6.13 1.92
N VAL A 230 -26.24 -6.50 1.13
CA VAL A 230 -27.67 -6.44 1.50
C VAL A 230 -27.94 -7.26 2.75
N GLU A 231 -27.45 -8.51 2.80
CA GLU A 231 -27.64 -9.36 3.99
C GLU A 231 -26.98 -8.74 5.22
N THR A 232 -25.74 -8.27 5.07
CA THR A 232 -24.99 -7.64 6.17
C THR A 232 -25.69 -6.39 6.69
N LEU A 233 -26.12 -5.49 5.80
CA LEU A 233 -26.78 -4.23 6.16
C LEU A 233 -28.16 -4.45 6.79
N PHE A 234 -28.88 -5.48 6.34
CA PHE A 234 -30.19 -5.84 6.89
C PHE A 234 -30.05 -6.41 8.30
N ASP A 235 -29.09 -7.31 8.51
CA ASP A 235 -28.82 -7.92 9.82
C ASP A 235 -28.44 -6.90 10.89
N ILE A 236 -27.67 -5.86 10.52
CA ILE A 236 -27.31 -4.75 11.42
C ILE A 236 -28.35 -3.61 11.48
N GLY A 237 -29.47 -3.75 10.76
CA GLY A 237 -30.61 -2.82 10.79
C GLY A 237 -30.40 -1.48 10.10
N ILE A 238 -29.43 -1.37 9.18
CA ILE A 238 -29.18 -0.14 8.40
C ILE A 238 -30.24 0.03 7.29
N ILE A 239 -30.76 -1.07 6.74
CA ILE A 239 -31.77 -1.07 5.67
C ILE A 239 -33.04 -1.79 6.11
N LEU A 240 -34.21 -1.41 5.56
CA LEU A 240 -35.49 -2.07 5.84
C LEU A 240 -35.90 -2.98 4.67
N ASP A 241 -36.99 -3.73 4.81
CA ASP A 241 -37.48 -4.67 3.81
C ASP A 241 -37.70 -4.04 2.42
N LYS A 242 -38.11 -2.77 2.38
CA LYS A 242 -38.32 -2.05 1.11
C LYS A 242 -37.00 -1.88 0.37
N GLU A 243 -35.97 -1.39 1.05
CA GLU A 243 -34.63 -1.21 0.50
C GLU A 243 -33.99 -2.54 0.11
N ARG A 244 -34.17 -3.56 0.95
CA ARG A 244 -33.69 -4.92 0.69
C ARG A 244 -34.24 -5.45 -0.64
N ASN A 245 -35.55 -5.34 -0.87
CA ASN A 245 -36.18 -5.81 -2.10
C ASN A 245 -35.67 -5.05 -3.33
N GLN A 246 -35.55 -3.72 -3.25
CA GLN A 246 -35.03 -2.92 -4.36
C GLN A 246 -33.58 -3.26 -4.71
N MET A 247 -32.74 -3.60 -3.72
CA MET A 247 -31.37 -4.06 -4.00
C MET A 247 -31.35 -5.46 -4.62
N TYR A 248 -32.27 -6.36 -4.27
CA TYR A 248 -32.39 -7.65 -4.97
C TYR A 248 -32.92 -7.50 -6.40
N ASP A 249 -33.83 -6.54 -6.65
CA ASP A 249 -34.27 -6.24 -8.00
C ASP A 249 -33.07 -5.78 -8.86
N LEU A 250 -32.23 -4.90 -8.32
CA LEU A 250 -30.97 -4.49 -8.96
C LEU A 250 -30.03 -5.69 -9.20
N VAL A 251 -29.85 -6.58 -8.22
CA VAL A 251 -29.07 -7.82 -8.38
C VAL A 251 -29.61 -8.66 -9.53
N ALA A 252 -30.93 -8.82 -9.63
CA ALA A 252 -31.56 -9.60 -10.70
C ALA A 252 -31.42 -8.94 -12.08
N GLU A 253 -31.40 -7.61 -12.16
CA GLU A 253 -31.19 -6.87 -13.40
C GLU A 253 -29.71 -6.87 -13.82
N LEU A 254 -28.78 -6.76 -12.87
CA LEU A 254 -27.34 -6.88 -13.13
C LEU A 254 -27.00 -8.26 -13.73
N ARG A 255 -27.55 -9.34 -13.17
CA ARG A 255 -27.37 -10.71 -13.68
C ARG A 255 -27.98 -10.95 -15.08
N GLN A 256 -28.78 -10.02 -15.60
CA GLN A 256 -29.30 -10.09 -16.97
C GLN A 256 -28.40 -9.36 -17.99
N LEU A 257 -27.45 -8.55 -17.52
CA LEU A 257 -26.48 -7.92 -18.39
C LEU A 257 -25.42 -8.94 -18.85
N PRO A 258 -24.82 -8.75 -20.03
CA PRO A 258 -23.67 -9.55 -20.46
C PRO A 258 -22.47 -9.33 -19.53
N ASP A 259 -21.72 -10.38 -19.21
CA ASP A 259 -20.50 -10.24 -18.39
C ASP A 259 -19.34 -9.60 -19.16
N ASP A 260 -19.38 -9.63 -20.50
CA ASP A 260 -18.34 -9.12 -21.40
C ASP A 260 -18.57 -7.67 -21.87
N LEU A 261 -19.27 -6.87 -21.06
CA LEU A 261 -19.46 -5.45 -21.35
C LEU A 261 -18.13 -4.70 -21.43
N THR A 262 -18.03 -3.79 -22.40
CA THR A 262 -16.91 -2.85 -22.47
C THR A 262 -16.86 -2.02 -21.18
N PRO A 263 -15.71 -2.01 -20.47
CA PRO A 263 -15.53 -1.22 -19.27
C PRO A 263 -15.88 0.26 -19.51
N PRO A 264 -16.62 0.92 -18.60
CA PRO A 264 -17.01 2.33 -18.77
C PRO A 264 -15.86 3.31 -19.04
N ASN A 265 -14.66 3.04 -18.52
CA ASN A 265 -13.45 3.84 -18.76
C ASN A 265 -12.86 3.69 -20.17
N GLU A 266 -13.30 2.68 -20.94
CA GLU A 266 -12.92 2.47 -22.35
C GLU A 266 -13.95 3.04 -23.33
N LEU A 267 -15.11 3.49 -22.84
CA LEU A 267 -16.13 4.14 -23.67
C LEU A 267 -15.81 5.63 -23.87
N GLU A 268 -16.17 6.18 -25.04
CA GLU A 268 -16.10 7.63 -25.29
C GLU A 268 -16.99 8.43 -24.31
N ASP A 269 -18.10 7.82 -23.90
CA ASP A 269 -18.98 8.32 -22.85
C ASP A 269 -19.29 7.16 -21.87
N PRO A 270 -18.77 7.19 -20.63
CA PRO A 270 -19.05 6.19 -19.61
C PRO A 270 -20.56 6.04 -19.31
N MET A 271 -21.35 7.09 -19.55
CA MET A 271 -22.81 7.06 -19.34
C MET A 271 -23.52 6.18 -20.35
N GLU A 272 -22.88 5.79 -21.46
CA GLU A 272 -23.45 4.88 -22.43
C GLU A 272 -23.42 3.42 -21.98
N SER A 273 -22.62 3.09 -20.95
CA SER A 273 -22.55 1.74 -20.39
C SER A 273 -23.91 1.29 -19.87
N PRO A 274 -24.44 0.13 -20.31
CA PRO A 274 -25.69 -0.43 -19.80
C PRO A 274 -25.70 -0.61 -18.29
N MET A 275 -24.56 -0.98 -17.71
CA MET A 275 -24.39 -1.12 -16.27
C MET A 275 -24.47 0.22 -15.54
N VAL A 276 -23.84 1.27 -16.08
CA VAL A 276 -23.90 2.62 -15.49
C VAL A 276 -25.32 3.19 -15.57
N LYS A 277 -26.01 2.99 -16.69
CA LYS A 277 -27.43 3.38 -16.85
C LYS A 277 -28.32 2.69 -15.81
N LEU A 278 -28.14 1.38 -15.62
CA LEU A 278 -28.90 0.61 -14.63
C LEU A 278 -28.71 1.12 -13.19
N LEU A 279 -27.46 1.41 -12.82
CA LEU A 279 -27.13 1.97 -11.50
C LEU A 279 -27.73 3.37 -11.30
N MET A 280 -27.76 4.19 -12.35
CA MET A 280 -28.37 5.52 -12.33
C MET A 280 -29.90 5.49 -12.28
N GLU A 281 -30.54 4.54 -12.96
CA GLU A 281 -31.99 4.37 -12.93
C GLU A 281 -32.49 3.90 -11.55
N THR A 282 -31.65 3.22 -10.79
CA THR A 282 -31.93 2.74 -9.42
C THR A 282 -31.63 3.80 -8.34
N SER A 283 -31.42 5.06 -8.74
CA SER A 283 -30.85 6.16 -7.95
C SER A 283 -31.56 6.58 -6.66
N GLU A 284 -32.83 6.19 -6.41
CA GLU A 284 -33.53 6.55 -5.15
C GLU A 284 -32.87 5.95 -3.90
N ILE A 285 -32.20 4.81 -4.03
CA ILE A 285 -31.41 4.20 -2.96
C ILE A 285 -29.98 4.74 -2.94
N TYR A 286 -29.43 4.99 -4.12
CA TYR A 286 -28.02 5.35 -4.31
C TYR A 286 -27.67 6.62 -3.53
N GLU A 287 -28.47 7.68 -3.52
CA GLU A 287 -28.14 8.87 -2.72
C GLU A 287 -27.97 8.59 -1.20
N ARG A 288 -28.67 7.58 -0.67
CA ARG A 288 -28.65 7.23 0.76
C ARG A 288 -27.60 6.18 1.11
N ILE A 289 -27.32 5.25 0.20
CA ILE A 289 -26.32 4.18 0.42
C ILE A 289 -24.98 4.46 -0.25
N TRP A 290 -24.90 5.42 -1.18
CA TRP A 290 -23.66 5.85 -1.83
C TRP A 290 -22.60 6.25 -0.82
N PRO A 291 -22.89 6.92 0.32
CA PRO A 291 -21.86 7.13 1.34
C PRO A 291 -21.26 5.84 1.89
N PHE A 292 -22.00 4.73 1.94
CA PHE A 292 -21.53 3.43 2.42
C PHE A 292 -20.90 2.58 1.31
N ILE A 293 -21.46 2.61 0.09
CA ILE A 293 -20.86 1.99 -1.10
C ILE A 293 -19.54 2.68 -1.43
N PHE A 294 -19.53 4.00 -1.47
CA PHE A 294 -18.35 4.82 -1.64
C PHE A 294 -17.38 4.60 -0.47
N ALA A 295 -17.82 4.50 0.79
CA ALA A 295 -16.91 4.13 1.89
C ALA A 295 -16.33 2.71 1.75
N SER A 296 -17.08 1.74 1.21
CA SER A 296 -16.62 0.36 1.00
C SER A 296 -15.71 0.22 -0.23
N LEU A 297 -15.96 1.00 -1.29
CA LEU A 297 -15.08 1.16 -2.45
C LEU A 297 -13.86 2.04 -2.12
N GLN A 298 -14.02 2.97 -1.18
CA GLN A 298 -12.94 3.75 -0.60
C GLN A 298 -12.21 3.03 0.52
N ASP A 299 -12.57 1.83 0.98
CA ASP A 299 -11.62 1.08 1.82
C ASP A 299 -10.36 0.68 1.01
N GLU A 300 -10.36 0.89 -0.32
CA GLU A 300 -9.17 0.90 -1.19
C GLU A 300 -8.57 2.30 -1.47
N ILE A 301 -9.20 3.41 -1.04
CA ILE A 301 -8.75 4.80 -1.29
C ILE A 301 -8.74 5.70 -0.04
N ALA A 302 -9.27 5.28 1.11
CA ALA A 302 -9.41 6.06 2.34
C ALA A 302 -8.13 5.98 3.19
N SER A 303 -7.06 6.55 2.65
CA SER A 303 -6.41 7.58 3.44
C SER A 303 -6.93 8.93 2.94
N TYR A 304 -6.96 9.94 3.81
CA TYR A 304 -7.33 11.35 3.53
C TYR A 304 -8.85 11.60 3.42
N SER A 305 -9.52 12.30 4.33
CA SER A 305 -9.13 13.56 4.96
C SER A 305 -9.97 13.72 6.24
N GLY A 306 -9.36 13.59 7.41
CA GLY A 306 -10.03 13.96 8.65
C GLY A 306 -10.03 15.48 8.81
N ASP A 307 -11.11 16.14 8.39
CA ASP A 307 -11.55 17.37 9.05
C ASP A 307 -11.92 16.98 10.48
N ASN A 308 -11.14 17.44 11.45
CA ASN A 308 -11.56 17.46 12.85
C ASN A 308 -11.47 18.90 13.35
N ASP A 309 -12.63 19.54 13.30
CA ASP A 309 -12.99 20.59 14.23
C ASP A 309 -12.72 20.08 15.66
N TYR A 310 -11.93 20.86 16.39
CA TYR A 310 -11.66 20.64 17.79
C TYR A 310 -12.94 20.82 18.61
N SER A 311 -13.36 19.79 19.37
CA SER A 311 -13.86 20.03 20.72
C SER A 311 -13.70 18.82 21.66
N SER A 312 -12.81 19.00 22.64
CA SER A 312 -12.87 18.54 24.04
C SER A 312 -13.47 17.15 24.37
N SER A 313 -12.64 16.23 24.89
CA SER A 313 -12.51 15.98 26.35
C SER A 313 -11.71 14.70 26.69
N THR A 314 -10.62 14.88 27.46
CA THR A 314 -9.98 13.99 28.45
C THR A 314 -9.50 12.56 28.09
N PRO A 315 -8.22 12.20 28.36
CA PRO A 315 -7.69 10.87 28.12
C PRO A 315 -7.86 9.95 29.33
N HIS A 316 -8.49 8.79 29.15
CA HIS A 316 -8.39 7.67 30.08
C HIS A 316 -7.15 6.84 29.73
N ARG A 317 -6.20 6.84 30.67
CA ARG A 317 -5.15 5.84 30.84
C ARG A 317 -5.80 4.50 31.22
N ASP A 318 -5.09 3.42 30.90
CA ASP A 318 -5.22 2.01 31.31
C ASP A 318 -5.26 1.19 29.99
N PHE A 319 -4.27 0.36 29.63
CA PHE A 319 -3.83 -0.85 30.31
C PHE A 319 -2.38 -1.24 29.94
N THR A 320 -1.58 -1.54 30.97
CA THR A 320 -0.57 -2.62 30.95
C THR A 320 -0.88 -3.54 32.13
N PRO A 321 -0.69 -4.85 31.96
CA PRO A 321 0.47 -5.48 32.61
C PRO A 321 1.61 -5.78 31.63
#